data_AF-A0A220UEV0-F1
#
_entry.id   AF-A0A220UEV0-F1
#
_cell.length_a   1.000
_cell.length_b   1.000
_cell.length_c   1.000
_cell.angle_alpha   90.00
_cell.angle_beta   90.00
_cell.angle_gamma   90.00
#
_symmetry.space_group_name_H-M   'P 1'
#
loop_
_entity.id
_entity.type
_entity.pdbx_description
1 polymer ?
#
loop_
_entity_poly.entity_id
_entity_poly.type
_entity_poly.pdbx_seq_one_letter_code
_entity_poly.pdbx_strand_id
1 'polypeptide(L)'
;MSTPAPSPRHLPPSGPSTPPGLFGGRQAAKLRAIVNADLLPEERASADALVMTTWLTATQRAQYAPSLRSGPSTEEFAQRLADERRVVLEEGADPVADELESAAQAEQRARQLPLRLVEAVLLLVAFTAVVIMVVLSIRSESAGLAERVPEQGLTLLVVALVAGLLAALVGTVATRRRDHLLLGWAASRPGQLGRGLPLQRPLQGESAGPAIARALGPALLVAAGVLMIVAGAALLLISPMLGDVGGVSHWSPWLLGGGAAALVAAVLIIYLRSRRLRQIVRRYRAAEWIGPAPQVEEPPAV
;
A
#
# COMPACT_ATOMS: atom_id res chain seq x y z
N MET A 1 -17.89 43.58 21.90
CA MET A 1 -17.46 42.17 22.06
C MET A 1 -18.34 41.31 21.18
N SER A 2 -17.78 40.73 20.11
CA SER A 2 -18.51 39.89 19.17
C SER A 2 -17.71 38.61 18.95
N THR A 3 -18.16 37.51 19.56
CA THR A 3 -17.67 36.16 19.30
C THR A 3 -18.13 35.73 17.90
N PRO A 4 -17.25 35.22 17.03
CA PRO A 4 -17.66 34.72 15.72
C PRO A 4 -18.47 33.42 15.88
N ALA A 5 -19.44 33.22 15.00
CA ALA A 5 -20.32 32.05 15.03
C ALA A 5 -19.56 30.73 14.82
N PRO A 6 -19.98 29.63 15.48
CA PRO A 6 -19.34 28.32 15.33
C PRO A 6 -19.57 27.75 13.92
N SER A 7 -18.52 27.20 13.33
CA SER A 7 -18.54 26.58 11.99
C SER A 7 -19.54 25.41 11.90
N PRO A 8 -20.22 25.22 10.75
CA PRO A 8 -21.17 24.12 10.56
C PRO A 8 -20.51 22.74 10.69
N ARG A 9 -21.15 21.86 11.46
CA ARG A 9 -20.70 20.52 11.89
C ARG A 9 -20.59 19.43 10.81
N HIS A 10 -20.67 19.78 9.52
CA HIS A 10 -20.88 18.80 8.44
C HIS A 10 -19.73 18.66 7.45
N LEU A 11 -18.55 19.23 7.73
CA LEU A 11 -17.38 19.01 6.88
C LEU A 11 -16.26 18.34 7.68
N PRO A 12 -15.72 17.19 7.23
CA PRO A 12 -14.54 16.60 7.84
C PRO A 12 -13.34 17.53 7.66
N PRO A 13 -12.38 17.54 8.60
CA PRO A 13 -11.23 18.44 8.57
C PRO A 13 -10.38 18.18 7.32
N SER A 14 -10.11 19.23 6.57
CA SER A 14 -9.19 19.23 5.43
C SER A 14 -7.76 19.01 5.92
N GLY A 15 -7.31 17.75 5.92
CA GLY A 15 -5.91 17.40 6.14
C GLY A 15 -4.99 17.92 5.02
N PRO A 16 -3.68 18.05 5.29
CA PRO A 16 -2.74 18.75 4.42
C PRO A 16 -2.63 18.08 3.05
N SER A 17 -2.84 18.90 2.01
CA SER A 17 -2.74 18.52 0.61
C SER A 17 -1.30 18.14 0.25
N THR A 18 -1.07 16.86 -0.04
CA THR A 18 0.16 16.40 -0.69
C THR A 18 0.22 16.95 -2.11
N PRO A 19 1.36 17.52 -2.58
CA PRO A 19 1.44 18.13 -3.90
C PRO A 19 1.23 17.07 -5.00
N PRO A 20 0.36 17.30 -6.00
CA PRO A 20 0.06 16.31 -7.01
C PRO A 20 1.15 16.31 -8.08
N GLY A 21 1.89 15.21 -8.21
CA GLY A 21 2.60 14.91 -9.44
C GLY A 21 1.61 14.76 -10.62
N LEU A 22 2.09 14.99 -11.84
CA LEU A 22 1.32 15.13 -13.10
C LEU A 22 0.25 14.05 -13.40
N PHE A 23 0.27 12.88 -12.75
CA PHE A 23 -0.74 11.81 -12.90
C PHE A 23 -1.54 11.49 -11.61
N GLY A 24 -1.23 12.11 -10.47
CA GLY A 24 -1.82 11.83 -9.16
C GLY A 24 -3.15 12.53 -8.90
N GLY A 25 -3.41 13.70 -9.50
CA GLY A 25 -4.59 14.52 -9.21
C GLY A 25 -5.93 13.86 -9.54
N ARG A 26 -6.06 13.24 -10.72
CA ARG A 26 -7.28 12.51 -11.12
C ARG A 26 -7.52 11.25 -10.26
N GLN A 27 -6.44 10.62 -9.80
CA GLN A 27 -6.53 9.43 -8.94
C GLN A 27 -6.95 9.82 -7.52
N ALA A 28 -6.35 10.88 -6.97
CA ALA A 28 -6.75 11.46 -5.69
C ALA A 28 -8.22 11.90 -5.72
N ALA A 29 -8.68 12.54 -6.80
CA ALA A 29 -10.08 12.91 -6.97
C ALA A 29 -11.02 11.69 -7.01
N LYS A 30 -10.65 10.62 -7.73
CA LYS A 30 -11.42 9.35 -7.75
C LYS A 30 -11.44 8.67 -6.39
N LEU A 31 -10.34 8.68 -5.65
CA LEU A 31 -10.28 8.11 -4.30
C LEU A 31 -11.10 8.95 -3.32
N ARG A 32 -11.01 10.27 -3.37
CA ARG A 32 -11.88 11.19 -2.62
C ARG A 32 -13.35 10.96 -2.96
N ALA A 33 -13.71 10.76 -4.22
CA ALA A 33 -15.07 10.46 -4.62
C ALA A 33 -15.57 9.10 -4.07
N ILE A 34 -14.70 8.08 -4.00
CA ILE A 34 -15.06 6.79 -3.38
C ILE A 34 -15.23 6.93 -1.86
N VAL A 35 -14.49 7.82 -1.21
CA VAL A 35 -14.58 8.08 0.23
C VAL A 35 -15.79 8.97 0.55
N ASN A 36 -16.00 10.02 -0.24
CA ASN A 36 -17.03 11.04 -0.09
C ASN A 36 -18.31 10.73 -0.88
N ALA A 37 -18.47 9.51 -1.40
CA ALA A 37 -19.75 9.14 -2.00
C ALA A 37 -20.78 9.07 -0.88
N ASP A 38 -21.65 10.10 -0.83
CA ASP A 38 -22.86 10.17 -0.01
C ASP A 38 -23.85 9.11 -0.51
N LEU A 39 -23.57 7.87 -0.15
CA LEU A 39 -24.46 6.75 -0.38
C LEU A 39 -25.48 6.70 0.74
N LEU A 40 -26.71 6.31 0.41
CA LEU A 40 -27.70 5.97 1.42
C LEU A 40 -27.16 4.83 2.32
N PRO A 41 -27.57 4.75 3.60
CA PRO A 41 -27.08 3.73 4.53
C PRO A 41 -27.17 2.31 3.97
N GLU A 42 -28.26 1.97 3.29
CA GLU A 42 -28.48 0.66 2.65
C GLU A 42 -27.49 0.36 1.51
N GLU A 43 -27.27 1.32 0.60
CA GLU A 43 -26.31 1.19 -0.50
C GLU A 43 -24.87 1.09 0.02
N ARG A 44 -24.56 1.84 1.09
CA ARG A 44 -23.27 1.74 1.77
C ARG A 44 -23.09 0.38 2.43
N ALA A 45 -24.09 -0.08 3.18
CA ALA A 45 -24.03 -1.33 3.92
C ALA A 45 -23.82 -2.53 2.98
N SER A 46 -24.57 -2.58 1.88
CA SER A 46 -24.42 -3.63 0.86
C SER A 46 -23.04 -3.60 0.18
N ALA A 47 -22.54 -2.42 -0.21
CA ALA A 47 -21.21 -2.29 -0.79
C ALA A 47 -20.09 -2.70 0.18
N ASP A 48 -20.18 -2.27 1.44
CA ASP A 48 -19.22 -2.61 2.49
C ASP A 48 -19.26 -4.12 2.80
N ALA A 49 -20.44 -4.72 2.90
CA ALA A 49 -20.62 -6.14 3.17
C ALA A 49 -20.03 -7.02 2.06
N LEU A 50 -20.22 -6.65 0.78
CA LEU A 50 -19.57 -7.36 -0.34
C LEU A 50 -18.05 -7.28 -0.23
N VAL A 51 -17.50 -6.08 0.04
CA VAL A 51 -16.05 -5.90 0.21
C VAL A 51 -15.53 -6.72 1.39
N MET A 52 -16.21 -6.69 2.53
CA MET A 52 -15.83 -7.43 3.72
C MET A 52 -15.90 -8.95 3.48
N THR A 53 -16.97 -9.44 2.84
CA THR A 53 -17.14 -10.87 2.51
C THR A 53 -16.03 -11.38 1.61
N THR A 54 -15.55 -10.57 0.65
CA THR A 54 -14.40 -10.93 -0.20
C THR A 54 -13.05 -10.81 0.52
N TRP A 55 -12.98 -10.08 1.63
CA TRP A 55 -11.76 -9.90 2.40
C TRP A 55 -11.57 -11.00 3.45
N LEU A 56 -12.67 -11.47 4.05
CA LEU A 56 -12.67 -12.55 5.02
C LEU A 56 -12.30 -13.90 4.37
N THR A 57 -11.57 -14.73 5.11
CA THR A 57 -11.32 -16.12 4.71
C THR A 57 -12.58 -16.97 4.86
N ALA A 58 -12.62 -18.13 4.20
CA ALA A 58 -13.73 -19.08 4.38
C ALA A 58 -13.92 -19.48 5.85
N THR A 59 -12.82 -19.69 6.58
CA THR A 59 -12.83 -20.01 8.01
C THR A 59 -13.41 -18.88 8.85
N GLN A 60 -13.01 -17.63 8.58
CA GLN A 60 -13.54 -16.47 9.31
C GLN A 60 -15.04 -16.26 9.04
N ARG A 61 -15.49 -16.47 7.80
CA ARG A 61 -16.93 -16.42 7.48
C ARG A 61 -17.70 -17.53 8.17
N ALA A 62 -17.18 -18.76 8.16
CA ALA A 62 -17.81 -19.88 8.86
C ALA A 62 -17.89 -19.64 10.39
N GLN A 63 -16.87 -19.00 10.97
CA GLN A 63 -16.86 -18.63 12.38
C GLN A 63 -17.92 -17.58 12.72
N TYR A 64 -18.13 -16.60 11.83
CA TYR A 64 -19.07 -15.50 12.06
C TYR A 64 -20.52 -15.85 11.68
N ALA A 65 -20.72 -16.78 10.74
CA ALA A 65 -22.03 -17.15 10.20
C ALA A 65 -23.13 -17.44 11.24
N PRO A 66 -22.85 -18.14 12.38
CA PRO A 66 -23.85 -18.34 13.42
C PRO A 66 -24.39 -17.04 14.02
N SER A 67 -23.57 -16.00 14.16
CA SER A 67 -23.99 -14.71 14.71
C SER A 67 -24.94 -13.97 13.77
N LEU A 68 -24.70 -14.08 12.46
CA LEU A 68 -25.57 -13.53 11.40
C LEU A 68 -26.82 -14.38 11.13
N ARG A 69 -26.89 -15.59 11.72
CA ARG A 69 -27.87 -16.62 11.34
C ARG A 69 -27.88 -16.86 9.83
N SER A 70 -26.71 -16.78 9.20
CA SER A 70 -26.55 -17.00 7.76
C SER A 70 -26.26 -18.47 7.47
N GLY A 71 -26.81 -19.01 6.38
CA GLY A 71 -26.43 -20.29 5.83
C GLY A 71 -24.99 -20.35 5.29
N PRO A 72 -24.59 -21.47 4.66
CA PRO A 72 -23.23 -21.66 4.13
C PRO A 72 -22.94 -20.85 2.85
N SER A 73 -23.96 -20.22 2.26
CA SER A 73 -23.83 -19.51 0.99
C SER A 73 -23.18 -18.14 1.18
N THR A 74 -22.34 -17.75 0.22
CA THR A 74 -21.55 -16.52 0.32
C THR A 74 -22.38 -15.28 0.06
N GLU A 75 -23.38 -15.40 -0.81
CA GLU A 75 -24.35 -14.35 -1.12
C GLU A 75 -25.24 -14.06 0.09
N GLU A 76 -25.77 -15.10 0.74
CA GLU A 76 -26.60 -14.94 1.94
C GLU A 76 -25.80 -14.36 3.10
N PHE A 77 -24.54 -14.80 3.29
CA PHE A 77 -23.65 -14.20 4.28
C PHE A 77 -23.47 -12.69 4.02
N ALA A 78 -23.22 -12.30 2.77
CA ALA A 78 -23.07 -10.89 2.40
C ALA A 78 -24.35 -10.09 2.63
N GLN A 79 -25.52 -10.67 2.32
CA GLN A 79 -26.81 -10.03 2.54
C GLN A 79 -27.10 -9.83 4.03
N ARG A 80 -26.90 -10.87 4.86
CA ARG A 80 -27.08 -10.78 6.32
C ARG A 80 -26.10 -9.79 6.96
N LEU A 81 -24.86 -9.75 6.49
CA LEU A 81 -23.88 -8.77 6.95
C LEU A 81 -24.26 -7.34 6.55
N ALA A 82 -24.85 -7.17 5.36
CA ALA A 82 -25.38 -5.88 4.93
C ALA A 82 -26.54 -5.43 5.83
N ASP A 83 -27.46 -6.32 6.19
CA ASP A 83 -28.57 -6.03 7.11
C ASP A 83 -28.04 -5.56 8.48
N GLU A 84 -27.06 -6.28 9.05
CA GLU A 84 -26.42 -5.91 10.33
C GLU A 84 -25.74 -4.54 10.24
N ARG A 85 -24.99 -4.29 9.17
CA ARG A 85 -24.28 -3.02 8.98
C ARG A 85 -25.22 -1.85 8.71
N ARG A 86 -26.35 -2.09 8.04
CA ARG A 86 -27.40 -1.08 7.82
C ARG A 86 -27.98 -0.62 9.14
N VAL A 87 -28.36 -1.55 10.02
CA VAL A 87 -28.89 -1.24 11.36
C VAL A 87 -27.89 -0.37 12.12
N VAL A 88 -26.60 -0.72 12.12
CA VAL A 88 -25.56 0.07 12.78
C VAL A 88 -25.39 1.47 12.16
N LEU A 89 -25.54 1.61 10.84
CA LEU A 89 -25.44 2.91 10.17
C LEU A 89 -26.66 3.80 10.42
N GLU A 90 -27.85 3.22 10.57
CA GLU A 90 -29.11 3.95 10.74
C GLU A 90 -29.40 4.29 12.22
N GLU A 91 -29.19 3.31 13.11
CA GLU A 91 -29.53 3.41 14.53
C GLU A 91 -28.32 3.79 15.40
N GLY A 92 -27.11 3.66 14.85
CA GLY A 92 -25.87 3.76 15.59
C GLY A 92 -25.47 2.43 16.25
N ALA A 93 -24.26 2.38 16.80
CA ALA A 93 -23.78 1.23 17.57
C ALA A 93 -23.85 1.55 19.07
N ASP A 94 -24.60 0.73 19.81
CA ASP A 94 -24.50 0.72 21.26
C ASP A 94 -23.09 0.29 21.70
N PRO A 95 -22.51 0.95 22.72
CA PRO A 95 -21.19 0.61 23.22
C PRO A 95 -21.22 -0.77 23.87
N VAL A 96 -20.37 -1.68 23.40
CA VAL A 96 -20.17 -2.97 24.05
C VAL A 96 -19.08 -2.80 25.11
N ALA A 97 -19.38 -3.22 26.34
CA ALA A 97 -18.38 -3.23 27.42
C ALA A 97 -17.16 -4.06 26.98
N ASP A 98 -15.95 -3.56 27.27
CA ASP A 98 -14.65 -4.13 26.87
C ASP A 98 -14.20 -3.96 25.41
N GLU A 99 -15.05 -3.45 24.50
CA GLU A 99 -14.81 -3.55 23.06
C GLU A 99 -13.50 -2.87 22.62
N LEU A 100 -13.26 -1.67 23.13
CA LEU A 100 -12.05 -0.90 22.87
C LEU A 100 -10.81 -1.55 23.50
N GLU A 101 -10.93 -2.10 24.71
CA GLU A 101 -9.82 -2.75 25.41
C GLU A 101 -9.42 -4.06 24.72
N SER A 102 -10.42 -4.88 24.37
CA SER A 102 -10.25 -6.12 23.63
C SER A 102 -9.64 -5.86 22.25
N ALA A 103 -10.07 -4.81 21.56
CA ALA A 103 -9.49 -4.38 20.29
C ALA A 103 -8.03 -3.92 20.45
N ALA A 104 -7.71 -3.16 21.50
CA ALA A 104 -6.34 -2.74 21.79
C ALA A 104 -5.44 -3.94 22.08
N GLN A 105 -5.90 -4.92 22.85
CA GLN A 105 -5.18 -6.17 23.10
C GLN A 105 -5.00 -6.99 21.80
N ALA A 106 -6.01 -7.06 20.95
CA ALA A 106 -5.93 -7.70 19.66
C ALA A 106 -4.92 -7.01 18.74
N GLU A 107 -4.89 -5.67 18.73
CA GLU A 107 -3.90 -4.89 17.99
C GLU A 107 -2.48 -5.16 18.50
N GLN A 108 -2.28 -5.20 19.82
CA GLN A 108 -1.00 -5.55 20.44
C GLN A 108 -0.53 -6.95 20.05
N ARG A 109 -1.41 -7.96 20.13
CA ARG A 109 -1.10 -9.34 19.72
C ARG A 109 -0.86 -9.47 18.21
N ALA A 110 -1.51 -8.64 17.41
CA ALA A 110 -1.33 -8.62 15.96
C ALA A 110 -0.03 -7.93 15.52
N ARG A 111 0.70 -7.26 16.44
CA ARG A 111 1.98 -6.60 16.12
C ARG A 111 3.00 -7.63 15.63
N GLN A 112 3.41 -7.48 14.38
CA GLN A 112 4.42 -8.33 13.76
C GLN A 112 5.84 -7.81 14.02
N LEU A 113 6.18 -7.45 15.27
CA LEU A 113 7.49 -6.90 15.64
C LEU A 113 8.69 -7.66 15.06
N PRO A 114 8.78 -9.01 15.12
CA PRO A 114 9.94 -9.71 14.55
C PRO A 114 10.04 -9.52 13.04
N LEU A 115 8.93 -9.60 12.29
CA LEU A 115 8.93 -9.36 10.84
C LEU A 115 9.25 -7.89 10.51
N ARG A 116 8.84 -6.94 11.37
CA ARG A 116 9.18 -5.52 11.22
C ARG A 116 10.66 -5.24 11.47
N LEU A 117 11.29 -5.94 12.40
CA LEU A 117 12.73 -5.87 12.61
C LEU A 117 13.49 -6.42 11.40
N VAL A 118 13.06 -7.56 10.87
CA VAL A 118 13.63 -8.13 9.64
C VAL A 118 13.48 -7.17 8.46
N GLU A 119 12.30 -6.57 8.29
CA GLU A 119 12.05 -5.52 7.28
C GLU A 119 13.03 -4.35 7.45
N ALA A 120 13.19 -3.83 8.67
CA ALA A 120 14.08 -2.71 8.95
C ALA A 120 15.56 -3.04 8.68
N VAL A 121 16.01 -4.23 9.08
CA VAL A 121 17.39 -4.70 8.81
C VAL A 121 17.63 -4.83 7.30
N LEU A 122 16.69 -5.41 6.56
CA LEU A 122 16.82 -5.55 5.10
C LEU A 122 16.86 -4.18 4.39
N LEU A 123 16.05 -3.21 4.85
CA LEU A 123 16.11 -1.85 4.33
C LEU A 123 17.43 -1.15 4.67
N LEU A 124 17.96 -1.37 5.87
CA LEU A 124 19.25 -0.83 6.28
C LEU A 124 20.39 -1.41 5.42
N VAL A 125 20.36 -2.71 5.13
CA VAL A 125 21.32 -3.36 4.23
C VAL A 125 21.23 -2.77 2.82
N ALA A 126 20.02 -2.63 2.28
CA ALA A 126 19.82 -2.04 0.95
C ALA A 126 20.33 -0.59 0.88
N PHE A 127 20.01 0.22 1.90
CA PHE A 127 20.48 1.59 2.01
C PHE A 127 22.01 1.66 2.10
N THR A 128 22.61 0.84 2.95
CA THR A 128 24.06 0.81 3.16
C THR A 128 24.80 0.42 1.87
N ALA A 129 24.29 -0.57 1.13
CA ALA A 129 24.86 -0.95 -0.16
C ALA A 129 24.83 0.19 -1.19
N VAL A 130 23.74 0.96 -1.24
CA VAL A 130 23.62 2.14 -2.10
C VAL A 130 24.61 3.24 -1.67
N VAL A 131 24.72 3.52 -0.36
CA VAL A 131 25.67 4.52 0.16
C VAL A 131 27.11 4.12 -0.16
N ILE A 132 27.49 2.86 0.06
CA ILE A 132 28.83 2.36 -0.30
C ILE A 132 29.08 2.52 -1.79
N MET A 133 28.12 2.17 -2.65
CA MET A 133 28.24 2.32 -4.09
C MET A 133 28.46 3.79 -4.50
N VAL A 134 27.72 4.73 -3.91
CA VAL A 134 27.89 6.17 -4.16
C VAL A 134 29.25 6.66 -3.68
N VAL A 135 29.69 6.27 -2.48
CA VAL A 135 31.00 6.67 -1.94
C VAL A 135 32.15 6.13 -2.79
N LEU A 136 32.07 4.88 -3.25
CA LEU A 136 33.07 4.29 -4.14
C LEU A 136 33.10 5.01 -5.50
N SER A 137 31.94 5.40 -6.03
CA SER A 137 31.85 6.13 -7.29
C SER A 137 32.38 7.58 -7.20
N ILE A 138 32.22 8.25 -6.04
CA ILE A 138 32.81 9.58 -5.80
C ILE A 138 34.33 9.51 -5.66
N ARG A 139 34.86 8.40 -5.12
CA ARG A 139 36.29 8.20 -4.91
C ARG A 139 37.04 7.72 -6.15
N SER A 140 36.37 7.26 -7.20
CA SER A 140 37.05 6.85 -8.43
C SER A 140 37.42 8.08 -9.27
N GLU A 141 38.72 8.29 -9.49
CA GLU A 141 39.29 9.39 -10.30
C GLU A 141 39.05 9.23 -11.83
N SER A 142 38.09 8.38 -12.24
CA SER A 142 37.85 8.08 -13.65
C SER A 142 37.05 9.19 -14.37
N ALA A 143 37.61 9.64 -15.50
CA ALA A 143 37.10 10.75 -16.29
C ALA A 143 35.85 10.40 -17.12
N GLY A 144 35.55 9.11 -17.34
CA GLY A 144 34.40 8.65 -18.13
C GLY A 144 33.24 8.12 -17.29
N LEU A 145 31.99 8.46 -17.66
CA LEU A 145 30.75 7.93 -17.05
C LEU A 145 30.67 6.38 -17.06
N ALA A 146 31.26 5.74 -18.07
CA ALA A 146 31.32 4.27 -18.17
C ALA A 146 32.37 3.62 -17.25
N GLU A 147 33.42 4.36 -16.85
CA GLU A 147 34.50 3.89 -15.96
C GLU A 147 34.24 4.25 -14.48
N ARG A 148 33.12 4.90 -14.18
CA ARG A 148 32.71 5.31 -12.82
C ARG A 148 31.88 4.26 -12.08
N VAL A 149 31.57 3.13 -12.73
CA VAL A 149 30.96 1.99 -12.06
C VAL A 149 32.10 1.20 -11.43
N PRO A 150 32.24 1.18 -10.09
CA PRO A 150 33.30 0.40 -9.45
C PRO A 150 33.16 -1.08 -9.83
N GLU A 151 34.25 -1.85 -9.86
CA GLU A 151 34.22 -3.29 -10.19
C GLU A 151 33.20 -4.06 -9.33
N GLN A 152 32.97 -3.60 -8.10
CA GLN A 152 32.02 -4.16 -7.14
C GLN A 152 30.61 -3.55 -7.25
N GLY A 153 30.41 -2.54 -8.11
CA GLY A 153 29.18 -1.77 -8.22
C GLY A 153 27.99 -2.60 -8.66
N LEU A 154 28.19 -3.53 -9.60
CA LEU A 154 27.13 -4.45 -10.04
C LEU A 154 26.71 -5.37 -8.88
N THR A 155 27.67 -5.91 -8.12
CA THR A 155 27.38 -6.75 -6.96
C THR A 155 26.63 -5.99 -5.87
N LEU A 156 27.05 -4.76 -5.56
CA LEU A 156 26.36 -3.90 -4.58
C LEU A 156 24.94 -3.53 -5.02
N LEU A 157 24.74 -3.26 -6.31
CA LEU A 157 23.41 -3.00 -6.89
C LEU A 157 22.50 -4.23 -6.75
N VAL A 158 23.01 -5.43 -7.08
CA VAL A 158 22.26 -6.69 -6.94
C VAL A 158 21.89 -6.94 -5.47
N VAL A 159 22.83 -6.75 -4.54
CA VAL A 159 22.57 -6.88 -3.10
C VAL A 159 21.48 -5.90 -2.65
N ALA A 160 21.58 -4.63 -3.06
CA ALA A 160 20.58 -3.62 -2.71
C ALA A 160 19.19 -3.96 -3.25
N LEU A 161 19.12 -4.45 -4.49
CA LEU A 161 17.87 -4.83 -5.13
C LEU A 161 17.23 -6.06 -4.47
N VAL A 162 18.02 -7.11 -4.21
CA VAL A 162 17.54 -8.32 -3.53
C VAL A 162 17.07 -8.00 -2.11
N ALA A 163 17.86 -7.23 -1.33
CA ALA A 163 17.49 -6.83 0.01
C ALA A 163 16.21 -5.98 0.03
N GLY A 164 16.06 -5.04 -0.92
CA GLY A 164 14.84 -4.25 -1.06
C GLY A 164 13.60 -5.08 -1.43
N LEU A 165 13.74 -6.06 -2.34
CA LEU A 165 12.65 -6.97 -2.69
C LEU A 165 12.24 -7.87 -1.52
N LEU A 166 13.21 -8.40 -0.78
CA LEU A 166 12.94 -9.19 0.44
C LEU A 166 12.27 -8.33 1.51
N ALA A 167 12.71 -7.09 1.72
CA ALA A 167 12.06 -6.16 2.64
C ALA A 167 10.59 -5.91 2.27
N ALA A 168 10.32 -5.72 0.97
CA ALA A 168 8.95 -5.56 0.47
C ALA A 168 8.11 -6.83 0.65
N LEU A 169 8.68 -8.01 0.44
CA LEU A 169 8.01 -9.29 0.68
C LEU A 169 7.66 -9.45 2.16
N VAL A 170 8.64 -9.29 3.05
CA VAL A 170 8.47 -9.39 4.51
C VAL A 170 7.45 -8.38 5.01
N GLY A 171 7.53 -7.12 4.56
CA GLY A 171 6.58 -6.08 4.90
C GLY A 171 5.15 -6.39 4.43
N THR A 172 5.00 -7.06 3.27
CA THR A 172 3.67 -7.48 2.76
C THR A 172 3.11 -8.65 3.56
N VAL A 173 3.95 -9.62 3.93
CA VAL A 173 3.55 -10.75 4.77
C VAL A 173 3.15 -10.27 6.17
N ALA A 174 3.92 -9.34 6.76
CA ALA A 174 3.63 -8.74 8.04
C ALA A 174 2.27 -8.02 8.05
N THR A 175 1.96 -7.23 7.02
CA THR A 175 0.65 -6.57 6.90
C THR A 175 -0.48 -7.58 6.73
N ARG A 176 -0.32 -8.60 5.88
CA ARG A 176 -1.35 -9.63 5.68
C ARG A 176 -1.63 -10.42 6.95
N ARG A 177 -0.60 -10.75 7.72
CA ARG A 177 -0.75 -11.50 8.97
C ARG A 177 -1.42 -10.66 10.05
N ARG A 178 -1.07 -9.37 10.15
CA ARG A 178 -1.76 -8.42 11.04
C ARG A 178 -3.24 -8.32 10.68
N ASP A 179 -3.56 -8.10 9.40
CA ASP A 179 -4.94 -8.01 8.91
C ASP A 179 -5.73 -9.28 9.21
N HIS A 180 -5.14 -10.46 8.96
CA HIS A 180 -5.80 -11.73 9.23
C HIS A 180 -6.11 -11.92 10.72
N LEU A 181 -5.21 -11.53 11.62
CA LEU A 181 -5.43 -11.62 13.06
C LEU A 181 -6.53 -10.65 13.54
N LEU A 182 -6.53 -9.42 13.02
CA LEU A 182 -7.54 -8.41 13.37
C LEU A 182 -8.92 -8.77 12.83
N LEU A 183 -9.00 -9.27 11.59
CA LEU A 183 -10.24 -9.81 11.02
C LEU A 183 -10.70 -11.07 11.74
N GLY A 184 -9.77 -11.90 12.21
CA GLY A 184 -10.07 -13.07 13.04
C GLY A 184 -10.68 -12.68 14.38
N TRP A 185 -10.14 -11.62 15.01
CA TRP A 185 -10.73 -11.05 16.22
C TRP A 185 -12.16 -10.57 15.96
N ALA A 186 -12.41 -9.81 14.88
CA ALA A 186 -13.77 -9.36 14.57
C ALA A 186 -14.74 -10.50 14.23
N ALA A 187 -14.28 -11.50 13.47
CA ALA A 187 -15.07 -12.69 13.15
C ALA A 187 -15.39 -13.54 14.40
N SER A 188 -14.67 -13.36 15.51
CA SER A 188 -14.93 -14.06 16.76
C SER A 188 -15.98 -13.41 17.66
N ARG A 189 -16.41 -12.17 17.35
CA ARG A 189 -17.31 -11.38 18.20
C ARG A 189 -18.62 -11.05 17.48
N PRO A 190 -19.79 -11.39 18.02
CA PRO A 190 -21.07 -11.14 17.34
C PRO A 190 -21.31 -9.62 17.17
N GLY A 191 -21.78 -9.21 16.00
CA GLY A 191 -22.07 -7.81 15.68
C GLY A 191 -20.85 -6.94 15.36
N GLN A 192 -19.61 -7.46 15.50
CA GLN A 192 -18.41 -6.65 15.31
C GLN A 192 -18.17 -6.28 13.85
N LEU A 193 -18.45 -7.19 12.90
CA LEU A 193 -18.21 -6.91 11.49
C LEU A 193 -19.17 -5.85 10.94
N GLY A 194 -20.40 -5.76 11.44
CA GLY A 194 -21.33 -4.68 11.16
C GLY A 194 -20.84 -3.34 11.69
N ARG A 195 -20.35 -3.29 12.94
CA ARG A 195 -19.82 -2.07 13.58
C ARG A 195 -18.46 -1.62 13.05
N GLY A 196 -17.69 -2.52 12.44
CA GLY A 196 -16.34 -2.26 11.98
C GLY A 196 -15.28 -2.49 13.05
N LEU A 197 -14.08 -1.98 12.81
CA LEU A 197 -12.90 -2.29 13.60
C LEU A 197 -12.42 -1.04 14.37
N PRO A 198 -12.57 -0.98 15.71
CA PRO A 198 -12.13 0.15 16.53
C PRO A 198 -10.61 0.14 16.67
N LEU A 199 -9.92 0.58 15.61
CA LEU A 199 -8.47 0.56 15.54
C LEU A 199 -7.92 1.97 15.69
N GLN A 200 -6.89 2.10 16.52
CA GLN A 200 -6.14 3.35 16.64
C GLN A 200 -5.31 3.64 15.38
N ARG A 201 -4.92 2.57 14.66
CA ARG A 201 -4.18 2.66 13.40
C ARG A 201 -4.93 1.95 12.29
N PRO A 202 -4.94 2.51 11.06
CA PRO A 202 -5.57 1.84 9.94
C PRO A 202 -4.99 0.43 9.76
N LEU A 203 -5.85 -0.55 9.47
CA LEU A 203 -5.48 -1.95 9.18
C LEU A 203 -4.28 -2.01 8.23
N GLN A 204 -4.34 -1.13 7.23
CA GLN A 204 -3.39 -1.06 6.14
C GLN A 204 -2.39 0.11 6.27
N GLY A 205 -2.03 0.49 7.50
CA GLY A 205 -0.87 1.35 7.73
C GLY A 205 0.34 0.79 6.97
N GLU A 206 0.77 1.50 5.92
CA GLU A 206 1.73 0.96 4.96
C GLU A 206 3.06 0.66 5.66
N SER A 207 3.58 -0.54 5.41
CA SER A 207 4.93 -0.92 5.78
C SER A 207 5.93 -0.16 4.90
N ALA A 208 7.05 0.28 5.50
CA ALA A 208 8.01 1.15 4.84
C ALA A 208 8.62 0.47 3.60
N GLY A 209 8.94 -0.82 3.66
CA GLY A 209 9.52 -1.56 2.54
C GLY A 209 8.61 -1.62 1.33
N PRO A 210 7.35 -2.08 1.47
CA PRO A 210 6.38 -2.02 0.39
C PRO A 210 6.07 -0.60 -0.08
N ALA A 211 6.05 0.40 0.80
CA ALA A 211 5.86 1.79 0.39
C ALA A 211 7.02 2.30 -0.49
N ILE A 212 8.26 2.04 -0.09
CA ILE A 212 9.48 2.40 -0.82
C ILE A 212 9.53 1.69 -2.18
N ALA A 213 9.30 0.37 -2.21
CA ALA A 213 9.26 -0.39 -3.47
C ALA A 213 8.16 0.11 -4.42
N ARG A 214 6.99 0.48 -3.89
CA ARG A 214 5.88 1.05 -4.68
C ARG A 214 6.16 2.46 -5.18
N ALA A 215 6.92 3.26 -4.43
CA ALA A 215 7.24 4.64 -4.77
C ALA A 215 8.37 4.70 -5.80
N LEU A 216 9.47 3.98 -5.56
CA LEU A 216 10.68 4.03 -6.39
C LEU A 216 10.63 3.08 -7.59
N GLY A 217 9.98 1.91 -7.47
CA GLY A 217 10.00 0.89 -8.53
C GLY A 217 9.57 1.38 -9.91
N PRO A 218 8.39 2.02 -10.07
CA PRO A 218 7.95 2.54 -11.37
C PRO A 218 8.85 3.66 -11.88
N ALA A 219 9.33 4.55 -11.00
CA ALA A 219 10.19 5.66 -11.38
C ALA A 219 11.55 5.17 -11.89
N LEU A 220 12.14 4.18 -11.22
CA LEU A 220 13.39 3.54 -11.62
C LEU A 220 13.23 2.78 -12.94
N LEU A 221 12.11 2.08 -13.15
CA LEU A 221 11.83 1.39 -14.42
C LEU A 221 11.67 2.37 -15.58
N VAL A 222 11.02 3.52 -15.35
CA VAL A 222 10.91 4.57 -16.37
C VAL A 222 12.29 5.14 -16.70
N ALA A 223 13.07 5.51 -15.68
CA ALA A 223 14.42 6.06 -15.88
C ALA A 223 15.33 5.05 -16.61
N ALA A 224 15.36 3.79 -16.16
CA ALA A 224 16.13 2.73 -16.80
C ALA A 224 15.66 2.47 -18.23
N GLY A 225 14.35 2.43 -18.47
CA GLY A 225 13.78 2.22 -19.81
C GLY A 225 14.18 3.32 -20.79
N VAL A 226 14.09 4.59 -20.37
CA VAL A 226 14.52 5.74 -21.19
C VAL A 226 16.02 5.68 -21.46
N LEU A 227 16.85 5.41 -20.44
CA LEU A 227 18.31 5.32 -20.61
C LEU A 227 18.71 4.20 -21.57
N MET A 228 18.07 3.03 -21.47
CA MET A 228 18.32 1.90 -22.39
C MET A 228 17.95 2.24 -23.82
N ILE A 229 16.81 2.91 -24.04
CA ILE A 229 16.38 3.33 -25.38
C ILE A 229 17.37 4.35 -25.96
N VAL A 230 17.76 5.36 -25.18
CA VAL A 230 18.71 6.39 -25.62
C VAL A 230 20.07 5.76 -25.93
N ALA A 231 20.57 4.85 -25.09
CA ALA A 231 21.83 4.16 -25.32
C ALA A 231 21.78 3.27 -26.57
N GLY A 232 20.70 2.50 -26.75
CA GLY A 232 20.50 1.67 -27.94
C GLY A 232 20.39 2.49 -29.23
N ALA A 233 19.68 3.61 -29.18
CA ALA A 233 19.57 4.54 -30.31
C ALA A 233 20.93 5.20 -30.64
N ALA A 234 21.68 5.61 -29.62
CA ALA A 234 23.02 6.18 -29.81
C ALA A 234 23.96 5.17 -30.46
N LEU A 235 23.95 3.90 -30.03
CA LEU A 235 24.76 2.84 -30.65
C LEU A 235 24.38 2.64 -32.13
N LEU A 236 23.10 2.65 -32.49
CA LEU A 236 22.66 2.53 -33.88
C LEU A 236 23.08 3.72 -34.76
N LEU A 237 23.13 4.93 -34.20
CA LEU A 237 23.49 6.14 -34.94
C LEU A 237 25.01 6.32 -35.07
N ILE A 238 25.77 5.88 -34.07
CA ILE A 238 27.23 6.08 -33.98
C ILE A 238 27.99 4.93 -34.66
N SER A 239 27.50 3.69 -34.56
CA SER A 239 28.15 2.49 -35.14
C SER A 239 28.43 2.57 -36.65
N PRO A 240 27.53 3.08 -37.52
CA PRO A 240 27.84 3.23 -38.95
C PRO A 240 28.86 4.36 -39.23
N MET A 241 29.06 5.31 -38.31
CA MET A 241 29.99 6.43 -38.48
C MET A 241 31.43 6.11 -38.06
N LEU A 242 31.64 5.23 -37.07
CA LEU A 242 32.98 4.86 -36.58
C LEU A 242 33.50 3.52 -37.12
N GLY A 243 32.68 2.78 -37.89
CA GLY A 243 32.90 1.34 -38.10
C GLY A 243 32.61 0.57 -36.81
N ASP A 244 32.21 -0.69 -36.91
CA ASP A 244 31.79 -1.50 -35.75
C ASP A 244 32.99 -1.94 -34.89
N VAL A 245 33.66 -0.96 -34.26
CA VAL A 245 34.81 -1.19 -33.38
C VAL A 245 34.31 -1.80 -32.09
N GLY A 246 34.57 -3.10 -31.90
CA GLY A 246 34.23 -3.85 -30.69
C GLY A 246 32.92 -4.65 -30.76
N GLY A 247 32.24 -4.67 -31.91
CA GLY A 247 31.04 -5.48 -32.14
C GLY A 247 29.87 -5.11 -31.22
N VAL A 248 29.81 -3.90 -30.67
CA VAL A 248 28.81 -3.52 -29.65
C VAL A 248 27.41 -3.27 -30.27
N SER A 249 27.35 -3.15 -31.61
CA SER A 249 26.14 -2.92 -32.39
C SER A 249 25.04 -3.97 -32.16
N HIS A 250 25.40 -5.24 -31.93
CA HIS A 250 24.46 -6.35 -31.70
C HIS A 250 23.64 -6.22 -30.41
N TRP A 251 24.09 -5.40 -29.45
CA TRP A 251 23.34 -5.12 -28.22
C TRP A 251 22.23 -4.09 -28.43
N SER A 252 22.29 -3.29 -29.50
CA SER A 252 21.32 -2.21 -29.72
C SER A 252 19.85 -2.66 -29.80
N PRO A 253 19.48 -3.78 -30.47
CA PRO A 253 18.09 -4.24 -30.51
C PRO A 253 17.62 -4.71 -29.14
N TRP A 254 18.53 -5.29 -28.34
CA TRP A 254 18.25 -5.73 -26.97
C TRP A 254 18.06 -4.56 -26.01
N LEU A 255 18.84 -3.48 -26.15
CA LEU A 255 18.69 -2.26 -25.36
C LEU A 255 17.38 -1.53 -25.69
N LEU A 256 17.05 -1.40 -26.97
CA LEU A 256 15.78 -0.80 -27.42
C LEU A 256 14.58 -1.64 -26.98
N GLY A 257 14.60 -2.95 -27.25
CA GLY A 257 13.53 -3.88 -26.88
C GLY A 257 13.36 -3.98 -25.35
N GLY A 258 14.47 -4.08 -24.62
CA GLY A 258 14.48 -4.13 -23.16
C GLY A 258 13.98 -2.82 -22.53
N GLY A 259 14.38 -1.67 -23.09
CA GLY A 259 13.90 -0.37 -22.63
C GLY A 259 12.40 -0.16 -22.89
N ALA A 260 11.90 -0.57 -24.06
CA ALA A 260 10.47 -0.55 -24.35
C ALA A 260 9.67 -1.48 -23.42
N ALA A 261 10.17 -2.69 -23.17
CA ALA A 261 9.56 -3.63 -22.23
C ALA A 261 9.53 -3.08 -20.80
N ALA A 262 10.60 -2.41 -20.36
CA ALA A 262 10.66 -1.74 -19.05
C ALA A 262 9.61 -0.63 -18.90
N LEU A 263 9.38 0.15 -19.95
CA LEU A 263 8.32 1.18 -19.97
C LEU A 263 6.91 0.56 -19.92
N VAL A 264 6.66 -0.51 -20.70
CA VAL A 264 5.37 -1.23 -20.64
C VAL A 264 5.14 -1.81 -19.25
N ALA A 265 6.17 -2.43 -18.66
CA ALA A 265 6.11 -2.95 -17.29
C ALA A 265 5.83 -1.85 -16.27
N ALA A 266 6.47 -0.68 -16.40
CA ALA A 266 6.23 0.46 -15.52
C ALA A 266 4.77 0.93 -15.58
N VAL A 267 4.20 1.06 -16.79
CA VAL A 267 2.79 1.42 -16.98
C VAL A 267 1.86 0.37 -16.36
N LEU A 268 2.14 -0.92 -16.58
CA LEU A 268 1.36 -2.01 -16.00
C LEU A 268 1.40 -1.99 -14.46
N ILE A 269 2.57 -1.76 -13.88
CA ILE A 269 2.74 -1.65 -12.42
C ILE A 269 1.95 -0.46 -11.87
N ILE A 270 1.98 0.70 -12.54
CA ILE A 270 1.19 1.88 -12.15
C ILE A 270 -0.32 1.57 -12.23
N TYR A 271 -0.77 0.89 -13.28
CA TYR A 271 -2.15 0.47 -13.42
C TYR A 271 -2.60 -0.49 -12.31
N LEU A 272 -1.80 -1.52 -12.04
CA LEU A 272 -2.06 -2.48 -10.97
C LEU A 272 -2.05 -1.80 -9.59
N ARG A 273 -1.14 -0.84 -9.36
CA ARG A 273 -1.09 -0.02 -8.15
C ARG A 273 -2.38 0.78 -7.97
N SER A 274 -2.89 1.40 -9.03
CA SER A 274 -4.17 2.13 -9.01
C SER A 274 -5.36 1.23 -8.65
N ARG A 275 -5.40 0.01 -9.21
CA ARG A 275 -6.45 -0.97 -8.87
C ARG A 275 -6.36 -1.41 -7.41
N ARG A 276 -5.14 -1.68 -6.92
CA ARG A 276 -4.90 -2.06 -5.52
C ARG A 276 -5.26 -0.94 -4.55
N LEU A 277 -4.87 0.31 -4.81
CA LEU A 277 -5.21 1.46 -3.96
C LEU A 277 -6.73 1.63 -3.83
N ARG A 278 -7.49 1.44 -4.92
CA ARG A 278 -8.96 1.44 -4.86
C ARG A 278 -9.51 0.32 -3.97
N GLN A 279 -8.95 -0.88 -4.05
CA GLN A 279 -9.36 -2.00 -3.19
C GLN A 279 -9.03 -1.74 -1.72
N ILE A 280 -7.84 -1.17 -1.45
CA ILE A 280 -7.37 -0.76 -0.12
C ILE A 280 -8.35 0.23 0.50
N VAL A 281 -8.68 1.30 -0.22
CA VAL A 281 -9.61 2.33 0.26
C VAL A 281 -11.01 1.76 0.51
N ARG A 282 -11.51 0.89 -0.38
CA ARG A 282 -12.80 0.21 -0.17
C ARG A 282 -12.80 -0.67 1.07
N ARG A 283 -11.73 -1.43 1.31
CA ARG A 283 -11.58 -2.25 2.51
C ARG A 283 -11.48 -1.42 3.78
N TYR A 284 -10.79 -0.28 3.72
CA TYR A 284 -10.71 0.65 4.83
C TYR A 284 -12.08 1.22 5.18
N ARG A 285 -12.83 1.67 4.16
CA ARG A 285 -14.21 2.14 4.33
C ARG A 285 -15.14 1.05 4.89
N ALA A 286 -15.01 -0.18 4.38
CA ALA A 286 -15.80 -1.32 4.87
C ALA A 286 -15.47 -1.73 6.31
N ALA A 287 -14.24 -1.50 6.75
CA ALA A 287 -13.80 -1.76 8.13
C ALA A 287 -13.92 -0.55 9.06
N GLU A 288 -14.41 0.58 8.54
CA GLU A 288 -14.54 1.82 9.30
C GLU A 288 -15.40 1.58 10.53
N TRP A 289 -14.88 2.03 11.67
CA TRP A 289 -15.53 1.94 12.97
C TRP A 289 -16.71 2.91 13.06
N ILE A 290 -17.88 2.38 13.38
CA ILE A 290 -19.11 3.12 13.60
C ILE A 290 -19.41 3.03 15.10
N GLY A 291 -18.90 4.00 15.86
CA GLY A 291 -19.04 4.07 17.31
C GLY A 291 -18.24 5.24 17.89
N PRO A 292 -18.28 5.46 19.22
CA PRO A 292 -17.48 6.51 19.85
C PRO A 292 -15.99 6.31 19.51
N ALA A 293 -15.33 7.39 19.12
CA ALA A 293 -13.94 7.31 18.66
C ALA A 293 -13.04 6.76 19.79
N PRO A 294 -12.11 5.84 19.49
CA PRO A 294 -11.12 5.42 20.46
C PRO A 294 -10.33 6.65 20.90
N GLN A 295 -10.15 6.85 22.21
CA GLN A 295 -9.33 7.94 22.73
C GLN A 295 -7.92 7.78 22.19
N VAL A 296 -7.48 8.74 21.39
CA VAL A 296 -6.09 8.82 20.94
C VAL A 296 -5.30 9.32 22.13
N GLU A 297 -4.63 8.41 22.84
CA GLU A 297 -3.62 8.80 23.81
C GLU A 297 -2.54 9.59 23.05
N GLU A 298 -2.48 10.91 23.28
CA GLU A 298 -1.38 11.73 22.78
C GLU A 298 -0.07 11.09 23.26
N PRO A 299 0.92 10.87 22.37
CA PRO A 299 2.21 10.39 22.82
C PRO A 299 2.75 11.37 23.88
N PRO A 300 3.32 10.89 24.99
CA PRO A 300 3.92 11.79 25.97
C PRO A 300 4.92 12.67 25.23
N ALA A 301 4.81 13.98 25.41
CA ALA A 301 5.77 14.93 24.89
C ALA A 301 7.15 14.53 25.44
N VAL A 302 8.00 13.98 24.56
CA VAL A 302 9.43 13.75 24.82
C VAL A 302 10.20 14.90 24.18
#